data_AF-A0A3N7IEL6-F1
#
_entry.id   AF-A0A3N7IEL6-F1
#
_cell.length_a   1.000
_cell.length_b   1.000
_cell.length_c   1.000
_cell.angle_alpha   90.00
_cell.angle_beta   90.00
_cell.angle_gamma   90.00
#
_symmetry.space_group_name_H-M   'P 1'
#
loop_
_entity.id
_entity.type
_entity.pdbx_description
1 polymer ?
#
loop_
_entity_poly.entity_id
_entity_poly.type
_entity_poly.pdbx_seq_one_letter_code
_entity_poly.pdbx_strand_id
1 'polypeptide(L)' 'MTEPWLERTELLIKEKGLEKLANAHVLIVGMGGVGSFAAEFIVRAGVGNVTIAD' A
#
# COMPACT_ATOMS: atom_id res chain seq x y z
N MET A 1 0.95 8.16 -15.79
CA MET A 1 -0.38 8.65 -15.36
C MET A 1 -0.69 7.96 -14.05
N THR A 2 -0.96 8.74 -13.01
CA THR A 2 -1.37 8.20 -11.71
C THR A 2 -2.74 7.53 -11.85
N GLU A 3 -2.93 6.38 -11.23
CA GLU A 3 -4.23 5.72 -11.17
C GLU A 3 -5.26 6.67 -10.54
N PRO A 4 -6.49 6.83 -11.09
CA PRO A 4 -7.45 7.83 -10.63
C PRO A 4 -7.79 7.75 -9.13
N TRP A 5 -7.69 6.57 -8.54
CA TRP A 5 -8.00 6.34 -7.13
C TRP A 5 -6.85 6.73 -6.18
N LEU A 6 -5.63 6.95 -6.70
CA LEU A 6 -4.44 7.35 -5.93
C LEU A 6 -4.14 8.85 -5.97
N GLU A 7 -4.92 9.66 -6.68
CA GLU A 7 -4.71 11.12 -6.81
C GLU A 7 -4.54 11.82 -5.45
N ARG A 8 -5.36 11.47 -4.46
CA ARG A 8 -5.27 12.05 -3.10
C ARG A 8 -3.99 11.63 -2.37
N THR A 9 -3.57 10.38 -2.55
CA THR A 9 -2.33 9.88 -1.96
C THR A 9 -1.13 10.60 -2.60
N GLU A 10 -1.14 10.81 -3.91
CA GLU A 10 -0.10 11.58 -4.63
C GLU A 10 0.05 13.00 -4.08
N LEU A 11 -1.06 13.69 -3.80
CA LEU A 11 -1.00 15.05 -3.26
C LEU A 11 -0.23 15.12 -1.93
N LEU A 12 -0.30 14.05 -1.12
CA LEU A 12 0.35 13.95 0.19
C LEU A 12 1.83 13.56 0.09
N ILE A 13 2.15 12.48 -0.63
CA ILE A 13 3.51 11.89 -0.65
C ILE A 13 4.31 12.20 -1.91
N LYS A 14 3.69 12.91 -2.86
CA LYS A 14 4.19 13.25 -4.20
C LYS A 14 4.44 12.00 -5.06
N GLU A 15 4.66 12.23 -6.35
CA GLU A 15 4.91 11.20 -7.35
C GLU A 15 6.03 10.23 -6.90
N LYS A 16 7.15 10.75 -6.38
CA LYS A 16 8.26 9.93 -5.86
C LYS A 16 7.85 9.01 -4.71
N GLY A 17 6.92 9.45 -3.86
CA GLY A 17 6.39 8.63 -2.77
C GLY A 17 5.51 7.50 -3.30
N LEU A 18 4.65 7.80 -4.28
CA LEU A 18 3.84 6.78 -4.95
C LEU A 18 4.69 5.76 -5.69
N GLU A 19 5.71 6.21 -6.42
CA GLU A 19 6.65 5.32 -7.11
C GLU A 19 7.36 4.38 -6.12
N LYS A 20 7.76 4.90 -4.95
CA LYS A 20 8.35 4.08 -3.90
C LYS A 20 7.38 3.02 -3.37
N LEU A 21 6.11 3.36 -3.16
CA LEU A 21 5.10 2.39 -2.70
C LEU A 21 4.80 1.35 -3.79
N ALA A 22 4.63 1.79 -5.04
CA ALA A 22 4.37 0.88 -6.16
C ALA A 22 5.50 -0.15 -6.36
N ASN A 23 6.75 0.22 -6.07
CA ASN A 23 7.89 -0.70 -6.13
C ASN A 23 8.16 -1.47 -4.83
N ALA A 24 7.40 -1.21 -3.76
CA ALA A 24 7.59 -1.89 -2.48
C ALA A 24 6.95 -3.28 -2.47
N HIS A 25 7.59 -4.20 -1.74
CA HIS A 25 7.04 -5.49 -1.36
C HIS A 25 6.94 -5.55 0.15
N VAL A 26 5.73 -5.68 0.68
CA VAL A 26 5.49 -5.75 2.13
C VAL A 26 5.08 -7.17 2.54
N LEU A 27 5.74 -7.72 3.57
CA LEU A 27 5.31 -8.94 4.23
C LEU A 27 4.47 -8.59 5.46
N ILE A 28 3.25 -9.12 5.53
CA ILE A 28 2.35 -9.00 6.68
C ILE A 28 2.26 -10.37 7.34
N VAL A 29 2.65 -10.45 8.62
CA VAL A 29 2.58 -11.68 9.41
C VAL A 29 1.45 -11.58 10.42
N GLY A 30 0.49 -12.49 10.35
CA GLY A 30 -0.75 -12.48 11.10
C GLY A 30 -1.86 -11.73 10.38
N MET A 31 -3.03 -12.36 10.17
CA MET A 31 -4.22 -11.79 9.51
C MET A 31 -5.44 -11.73 10.45
N GLY A 32 -5.18 -11.48 11.74
CA GLY A 32 -6.22 -11.23 12.74
C GLY A 32 -6.81 -9.80 12.68
N GLY A 33 -7.37 -9.35 13.81
CA GLY A 33 -8.03 -8.03 13.92
C GLY A 33 -7.12 -6.82 13.74
N VAL A 34 -5.80 -6.99 13.63
CA VAL A 34 -4.83 -5.92 13.32
C VAL A 34 -4.28 -6.08 11.90
N GLY A 35 -3.83 -7.29 11.57
CA GLY A 35 -3.21 -7.60 10.27
C GLY A 35 -4.14 -7.33 9.08
N SER A 36 -5.44 -7.61 9.24
CA SER A 36 -6.44 -7.35 8.20
C SER A 36 -6.60 -5.87 7.86
N PHE A 37 -6.68 -5.00 8.87
CA PHE A 37 -6.73 -3.55 8.65
C PHE A 37 -5.40 -3.01 8.13
N ALA A 38 -4.27 -3.53 8.64
CA ALA A 38 -2.96 -3.15 8.12
C ALA A 38 -2.84 -3.49 6.62
N ALA A 39 -3.24 -4.69 6.21
CA ALA A 39 -3.24 -5.12 4.81
C ALA A 39 -4.13 -4.23 3.94
N GLU A 40 -5.36 -3.95 4.38
CA GLU A 40 -6.29 -3.07 3.68
C GLU A 40 -5.68 -1.68 3.43
N PHE A 41 -5.11 -1.05 4.46
CA PHE A 41 -4.54 0.29 4.33
C PHE A 41 -3.24 0.31 3.52
N ILE A 42 -2.40 -0.73 3.61
CA ILE A 42 -1.15 -0.84 2.85
C ILE A 42 -1.46 -1.00 1.36
N VAL A 43 -2.42 -1.85 0.99
CA VAL A 43 -2.84 -2.01 -0.41
C VAL A 43 -3.49 -0.72 -0.92
N ARG A 44 -4.37 -0.07 -0.13
CA ARG A 44 -4.98 1.21 -0.48
C ARG A 44 -4.00 2.39 -0.57
N ALA A 45 -2.82 2.27 0.04
CA ALA A 45 -1.76 3.26 -0.12
C ALA A 45 -1.06 3.17 -1.49
N GLY A 46 -1.31 2.09 -2.25
CA GLY A 46 -0.69 1.84 -3.55
C GLY A 46 0.60 1.00 -3.46
N VAL A 47 0.75 0.17 -2.43
CA VAL A 47 1.86 -0.79 -2.39
C VAL A 47 1.68 -1.85 -3.48
N GLY A 48 2.73 -2.08 -4.28
CA GLY A 48 2.63 -2.94 -5.47
C GLY A 48 2.56 -4.44 -5.15
N ASN A 49 3.30 -4.90 -4.14
CA ASN A 49 3.31 -6.31 -3.76
C ASN A 49 3.10 -6.48 -2.26
N VAL A 50 2.22 -7.41 -1.89
CA VAL A 50 2.01 -7.80 -0.50
C VAL A 50 2.04 -9.33 -0.41
N THR A 51 2.84 -9.85 0.53
CA THR A 51 2.78 -11.26 0.94
C THR A 51 2.16 -11.33 2.31
N ILE A 52 1.26 -12.29 2.49
CA ILE A 52 0.61 -12.55 3.76
C ILE A 52 1.06 -13.94 4.23
N ALA A 53 1.47 -14.02 5.49
CA ALA A 53 1.68 -15.26 6.20
C ALA A 53 0.88 -15.20 7.51
N ASP A 54 -0.10 -16.09 7.71
CA ASP A 54 -0.90 -16.16 8.93
C ASP A 54 -0.85 -17.58 9.50
#